data_AF-A0A2V5P4X5-F1
#
_entry.id   AF-A0A2V5P4X5-F1
#
_cell.length_a   1.000
_cell.length_b   1.000
_cell.length_c   1.000
_cell.angle_alpha   90.00
_cell.angle_beta   90.00
_cell.angle_gamma   90.00
#
_symmetry.space_group_name_H-M   'P 1'
#
loop_
_entity.id
_entity.type
_entity.pdbx_description
1 polymer ?
#
loop_
_entity_poly.entity_id
_entity_poly.type
_entity_poly.pdbx_seq_one_letter_code
_entity_poly.pdbx_strand_id
1 'polypeptide(L)'
;MIGKSCEREIAALRSPPMFRVMKTNAVSKMTDEIRSYAQLQRQVHDALRVEHPEWVEPNGDCPTCESYELRLAELLGLSSPHKNQKAA
;
A
#
# COMPACT_ATOMS: atom_id res chain seq x y z
N MET A 1 35.49 56.58 -5.41
CA MET A 1 34.19 55.92 -5.63
C MET A 1 34.45 54.58 -6.29
N ILE A 2 34.15 53.52 -5.55
CA ILE A 2 34.21 52.11 -5.96
C ILE A 2 33.10 51.85 -6.96
N GLY A 3 33.37 51.05 -7.99
CA GLY A 3 32.36 50.59 -8.95
C GLY A 3 32.99 49.77 -10.07
N LYS A 4 33.84 48.79 -9.73
CA LYS A 4 34.31 47.80 -10.70
C LYS A 4 33.23 46.74 -10.88
N SER A 5 32.83 46.60 -12.14
CA SER A 5 31.86 45.66 -12.69
C SER A 5 32.06 44.25 -12.12
N CYS A 6 31.05 43.70 -11.44
CA CYS A 6 31.03 42.29 -11.07
C CYS A 6 30.66 41.46 -12.30
N GLU A 7 31.70 40.94 -12.92
CA GLU A 7 31.67 39.93 -13.96
C GLU A 7 31.06 38.61 -13.45
N ARG A 8 30.49 37.89 -14.41
CA ARG A 8 29.55 36.78 -14.25
C ARG A 8 30.25 35.55 -13.67
N GLU A 9 29.70 35.00 -12.60
CA GLU A 9 30.06 33.66 -12.14
C GLU A 9 28.87 32.71 -12.39
N ILE A 10 28.98 31.87 -13.42
CA ILE A 10 28.06 30.74 -13.64
C ILE A 10 28.59 29.59 -12.80
N ALA A 11 28.28 29.62 -11.51
CA ALA A 11 28.46 28.45 -10.67
C ALA A 11 27.34 27.45 -11.01
N ALA A 12 27.73 26.27 -11.46
CA ALA A 12 26.85 25.16 -11.75
C ALA A 12 25.85 24.96 -10.61
N LEU A 13 24.54 25.10 -10.90
CA LEU A 13 23.47 24.61 -10.03
C LEU A 13 23.49 23.07 -10.02
N ARG A 14 24.57 22.48 -9.53
CA ARG A 14 24.55 21.18 -8.87
C ARG A 14 24.10 21.43 -7.43
N SER A 15 22.86 21.90 -7.29
CA SER A 15 22.14 21.64 -6.05
C SER A 15 21.78 20.17 -6.07
N PRO A 16 22.34 19.32 -5.18
CA PRO A 16 21.74 18.01 -4.96
C PRO A 16 20.27 18.25 -4.54
N PRO A 17 19.32 17.41 -4.98
CA PRO A 17 17.97 17.50 -4.45
C PRO A 17 18.10 17.39 -2.93
N MET A 18 17.50 18.33 -2.19
CA MET A 18 17.29 18.13 -0.76
C MET A 18 16.39 16.90 -0.65
N PHE A 19 16.99 15.72 -0.57
CA PHE A 19 16.33 14.54 -0.07
C PHE A 19 15.97 14.91 1.37
N ARG A 20 14.73 15.34 1.57
CA ARG A 20 14.13 15.33 2.89
C ARG A 20 14.26 13.88 3.35
N VAL A 21 15.27 13.62 4.19
CA VAL A 21 15.27 12.46 5.07
C VAL A 21 14.06 12.69 5.97
N MET A 22 12.90 12.21 5.52
CA MET A 22 11.76 12.10 6.40
C MET A 22 12.21 11.09 7.44
N LYS A 23 12.48 11.59 8.65
CA LYS A 23 12.72 10.77 9.82
C LYS A 23 11.45 9.97 10.01
N THR A 24 11.46 8.74 9.48
CA THR A 24 10.43 7.75 9.73
C THR A 24 10.53 7.41 11.21
N ASN A 25 9.86 8.21 12.03
CA ASN A 25 9.54 7.83 13.39
C ASN A 25 8.61 6.62 13.26
N ALA A 26 9.22 5.45 13.20
CA ALA A 26 8.65 4.22 13.67
C ALA A 26 7.22 3.94 13.19
N VAL A 27 7.08 3.52 11.93
CA VAL A 27 6.24 2.33 11.69
C VAL A 27 7.04 1.13 12.22
N SER A 28 7.28 1.11 13.53
CA SER A 28 7.98 0.03 14.23
C SER A 28 7.00 -1.02 14.71
N LYS A 29 5.87 -1.18 14.00
CA LYS A 29 4.78 -2.02 14.47
C LYS A 29 4.03 -2.74 13.35
N MET A 30 4.72 -3.30 12.36
CA MET A 30 4.04 -4.22 11.43
C MET A 30 4.94 -5.18 10.64
N THR A 31 6.19 -5.38 11.06
CA THR A 31 6.95 -6.59 10.67
C THR A 31 6.90 -7.60 11.81
N ASP A 32 5.73 -7.78 12.44
CA ASP A 32 5.46 -9.02 13.14
C ASP A 32 5.38 -10.06 12.03
N GLU A 33 6.43 -10.88 11.89
CA GLU A 33 6.48 -11.87 10.82
C GLU A 33 5.14 -12.59 10.76
N ILE A 34 4.50 -12.58 9.60
CA ILE A 34 3.10 -12.99 9.53
C ILE A 34 3.05 -14.50 9.80
N ARG A 35 2.68 -14.87 11.03
CA ARG A 35 2.75 -16.24 11.55
C ARG A 35 1.75 -17.19 10.87
N SER A 36 0.74 -16.67 10.15
CA SER A 36 -0.27 -17.45 9.44
C SER A 36 -0.91 -16.69 8.28
N TYR A 37 -1.35 -17.42 7.25
CA TYR A 37 -2.09 -16.86 6.11
C TYR A 37 -3.33 -16.05 6.53
N ALA A 38 -4.07 -16.52 7.54
CA ALA A 38 -5.24 -15.82 8.06
C ALA A 38 -4.91 -14.44 8.68
N GLN A 39 -3.71 -14.26 9.25
CA GLN A 39 -3.26 -12.96 9.74
C GLN A 39 -2.91 -12.01 8.59
N LEU A 40 -2.30 -12.51 7.51
CA LEU A 40 -2.02 -11.71 6.33
C LEU A 40 -3.33 -11.25 5.69
N GLN A 41 -4.28 -12.16 5.54
CA GLN A 41 -5.59 -11.88 4.95
C GLN A 41 -6.30 -10.74 5.69
N ARG A 42 -6.38 -10.81 7.03
CA ARG A 42 -6.96 -9.72 7.84
C ARG A 42 -6.25 -8.38 7.66
N GLN A 43 -4.91 -8.37 7.62
CA GLN A 43 -4.16 -7.13 7.41
C GLN A 43 -4.45 -6.49 6.04
N VAL A 44 -4.54 -7.32 4.99
CA VAL A 44 -4.91 -6.85 3.65
C VAL A 44 -6.33 -6.31 3.65
N HIS A 45 -7.26 -7.00 4.28
CA HIS A 45 -8.66 -6.58 4.39
C HIS A 45 -8.81 -5.25 5.11
N ASP A 46 -8.19 -5.11 6.28
CA ASP A 46 -8.27 -3.90 7.09
C ASP A 46 -7.62 -2.72 6.36
N ALA A 47 -6.48 -2.95 5.69
CA ALA A 47 -5.84 -1.92 4.87
C ALA A 47 -6.74 -1.46 3.71
N LEU A 48 -7.39 -2.40 3.01
CA LEU A 48 -8.32 -2.06 1.92
C LEU A 48 -9.49 -1.20 2.41
N ARG A 49 -10.03 -1.46 3.60
CA ARG A 49 -11.12 -0.65 4.17
C ARG A 49 -10.69 0.75 4.57
N VAL A 50 -9.43 0.91 4.99
CA VAL A 50 -8.86 2.22 5.33
C VAL A 50 -8.58 3.05 4.07
N GLU A 51 -8.04 2.42 3.01
CA GLU A 51 -7.76 3.07 1.73
C GLU A 51 -9.03 3.35 0.91
N HIS A 52 -10.04 2.48 1.02
CA HIS A 52 -11.31 2.58 0.29
C HIS A 52 -12.53 2.61 1.23
N PRO A 53 -12.71 3.68 2.01
CA PRO A 53 -13.87 3.82 2.87
C PRO A 53 -15.18 3.87 2.07
N GLU A 54 -15.15 4.21 0.78
CA GLU A 54 -16.31 4.22 -0.11
C GLU A 54 -16.85 2.83 -0.44
N TRP A 55 -16.06 1.77 -0.23
CA TRP A 55 -16.53 0.38 -0.40
C TRP A 55 -17.20 -0.17 0.85
N VAL A 56 -17.10 0.54 1.98
CA VAL A 56 -17.75 0.17 3.23
C VAL A 56 -19.17 0.68 3.23
N GLU A 57 -20.12 -0.25 3.25
CA GLU A 57 -21.54 0.04 3.35
C GLU A 57 -21.92 0.56 4.75
N PRO A 58 -23.09 1.23 4.92
CA PRO A 58 -23.53 1.78 6.21
C PRO A 58 -23.73 0.74 7.32
N ASN A 59 -23.98 -0.52 6.96
CA ASN A 59 -24.03 -1.68 7.86
C ASN A 59 -22.64 -2.11 8.36
N GLY A 60 -21.56 -1.58 7.78
CA GLY A 60 -20.19 -1.99 8.06
C GLY A 60 -19.74 -3.22 7.27
N ASP A 61 -20.47 -3.62 6.22
CA ASP A 61 -20.01 -4.66 5.29
C ASP A 61 -19.18 -4.04 4.17
N CYS A 62 -18.29 -4.82 3.56
CA CYS A 62 -17.51 -4.39 2.40
C CYS A 62 -17.54 -5.52 1.34
N PRO A 63 -18.63 -5.63 0.55
CA PRO A 63 -18.78 -6.71 -0.42
C PRO A 63 -17.66 -6.72 -1.48
N THR A 64 -17.11 -5.55 -1.82
CA THR A 64 -15.95 -5.45 -2.70
C THR A 64 -14.70 -6.05 -2.05
N CYS A 65 -14.45 -5.78 -0.77
CA CYS A 65 -13.34 -6.37 -0.03
C CYS A 65 -13.44 -7.90 0.00
N GLU A 66 -14.64 -8.44 0.25
CA GLU A 66 -14.89 -9.89 0.24
C GLU A 66 -14.61 -10.52 -1.14
N SER A 67 -14.99 -9.84 -2.24
CA SER A 67 -14.67 -10.30 -3.59
C SER A 67 -13.17 -10.41 -3.84
N TYR A 68 -12.38 -9.44 -3.36
CA TYR A 68 -10.92 -9.49 -3.45
C TYR A 68 -10.34 -10.64 -2.63
N GLU A 69 -10.85 -10.89 -1.42
CA GLU A 69 -10.40 -12.02 -0.60
C GLU A 69 -10.70 -13.37 -1.24
N LEU A 70 -11.90 -13.54 -1.80
CA LEU A 70 -12.27 -14.77 -2.51
C LEU A 70 -11.34 -15.01 -3.70
N ARG A 71 -11.07 -13.97 -4.50
CA ARG A 71 -10.15 -14.06 -5.63
C ARG A 71 -8.72 -14.36 -5.17
N LEU A 72 -8.27 -13.79 -4.06
CA LEU A 72 -6.95 -14.08 -3.49
C LEU A 72 -6.86 -15.55 -3.05
N ALA A 73 -7.91 -16.07 -2.40
CA ALA A 73 -7.99 -17.47 -2.01
C ALA A 73 -7.97 -18.41 -3.25
N GLU A 74 -8.64 -18.04 -4.34
CA GLU A 74 -8.57 -18.77 -5.62
C GLU A 74 -7.17 -18.79 -6.21
N LEU A 75 -6.49 -17.64 -6.26
CA LEU A 75 -5.12 -17.54 -6.78
C LEU A 75 -4.12 -18.37 -5.96
N LEU A 76 -4.39 -18.54 -4.67
CA LEU A 76 -3.58 -19.35 -3.77
C LEU A 76 -4.00 -20.83 -3.72
N GLY A 77 -5.03 -21.22 -4.49
CA GLY A 77 -5.54 -22.60 -4.49
C GLY A 77 -6.21 -23.02 -3.18
N LEU A 78 -6.58 -22.05 -2.34
CA LEU A 78 -7.29 -22.25 -1.08
C LEU A 78 -8.80 -22.22 -1.24
N SER A 79 -9.29 -21.72 -2.37
CA SER A 79 -10.71 -21.85 -2.71
C SER A 79 -11.05 -23.32 -2.86
N SER A 80 -12.06 -23.79 -2.13
CA SER A 80 -12.57 -25.13 -2.35
C SER A 80 -12.96 -25.23 -3.82
N PRO A 81 -12.50 -26.25 -4.57
CA PRO A 81 -13.01 -26.46 -5.91
C PRO A 81 -14.51 -26.60 -5.77
N HIS A 82 -15.26 -25.63 -6.30
CA HIS A 82 -16.68 -25.78 -6.51
C HIS A 82 -16.79 -26.98 -7.43
N LYS A 83 -17.05 -28.15 -6.85
CA LYS A 83 -17.21 -29.39 -7.59
C LYS A 83 -18.40 -29.14 -8.47
N ASN A 84 -18.15 -28.79 -9.72
CA ASN A 84 -19.17 -28.81 -10.76
C ASN A 84 -19.52 -30.28 -10.95
N GLN A 85 -20.35 -30.82 -10.04
CA GLN A 85 -21.14 -32.01 -10.28
C GLN A 85 -22.11 -31.62 -11.39
N LYS A 86 -21.67 -31.72 -12.64
CA LYS A 86 -22.58 -32.07 -13.72
C LYS A 86 -23.00 -33.50 -13.42
N ALA A 87 -24.16 -33.60 -12.77
CA ALA A 87 -24.95 -34.82 -12.71
C ALA A 87 -25.45 -35.15 -14.12
N ALA A 88 -25.39 -36.45 -14.45
CA ALA A 88 -26.03 -37.18 -15.54
C ALA A 88 -25.67 -36.80 -16.98
#